data_AF-A0A1I4GC73-F1
#
_entry.id   AF-A0A1I4GC73-F1
#
_cell.length_a   1.000
_cell.length_b   1.000
_cell.length_c   1.000
_cell.angle_alpha   90.00
_cell.angle_beta   90.00
_cell.angle_gamma   90.00
#
_symmetry.space_group_name_H-M   'P 1'
#
loop_
_entity.id
_entity.type
_entity.pdbx_description
1 polymer ?
#
loop_
_entity_poly.entity_id
_entity_poly.type
_entity_poly.pdbx_seq_one_letter_code
_entity_poly.pdbx_strand_id
1 'polypeptide(L)'
;MVVVSTSHGVYDGTALDLRDTTVAAADLLAAIRGESPTSLDVTCSSPTPPHDVLGHVSLDDAIPSRRALLAAAARSRGHTAPQRPAYDASLRKLRELEVPTVDVATARKRVADAGAEEAQLRERMATLRGRLQARRETDAETASVTTDLTDTAARLSEVETERIAAEQALDRQERRAADAREVRQRRLELEDRVANLERRMRASLAERISSVFDEERDSLGSLDALGSVEFDGADADVSVTSDDLLSQLVAVRVADLAAPVVVSASVFTDARSAARSLDASVILL
;
A
#
# COMPACT_ATOMS: atom_id res chain seq x y z
N MET A 1 -18.96 18.99 -21.66
CA MET A 1 -18.69 20.43 -21.54
C MET A 1 -18.02 20.65 -20.20
N VAL A 2 -16.91 21.36 -20.19
CA VAL A 2 -16.04 21.62 -19.03
C VAL A 2 -16.02 23.12 -18.83
N VAL A 3 -16.08 23.56 -17.58
CA VAL A 3 -15.90 24.96 -17.19
C VAL A 3 -14.77 25.04 -16.18
N VAL A 4 -13.76 25.87 -16.46
CA VAL A 4 -12.62 26.14 -15.58
C VAL A 4 -12.68 27.60 -15.16
N SER A 5 -12.79 27.83 -13.86
CA SER A 5 -12.76 29.18 -13.27
C SER A 5 -11.44 29.38 -12.55
N THR A 6 -10.69 30.40 -12.95
CA THR A 6 -9.43 30.81 -12.33
C THR A 6 -9.53 32.24 -11.79
N SER A 7 -8.49 32.73 -11.11
CA SER A 7 -8.38 34.14 -10.73
C SER A 7 -8.36 35.10 -11.93
N HIS A 8 -8.09 34.61 -13.14
CA HIS A 8 -7.88 35.41 -14.34
C HIS A 8 -9.06 35.36 -15.31
N GLY A 9 -9.99 34.41 -15.16
CA GLY A 9 -11.16 34.30 -16.02
C GLY A 9 -11.91 32.98 -15.88
N VAL A 10 -12.98 32.85 -16.68
CA VAL A 10 -13.78 31.64 -16.82
C VAL A 10 -13.63 31.14 -18.25
N TYR A 11 -13.31 29.85 -18.40
CA TYR A 11 -13.07 29.18 -19.68
C TYR A 11 -14.05 28.02 -19.81
N ASP A 12 -14.81 27.94 -20.90
CA ASP A 12 -15.81 26.90 -21.12
C ASP A 12 -15.73 26.25 -22.51
N GLY A 13 -15.98 24.94 -22.57
CA GLY A 13 -15.94 24.19 -23.83
C GLY A 13 -15.62 22.71 -23.68
N THR A 14 -15.27 22.07 -24.79
CA THR A 14 -14.75 20.69 -24.84
C THR A 14 -13.24 20.65 -25.10
N ALA A 15 -12.66 21.79 -25.47
CA ALA A 15 -11.25 21.95 -25.78
C ALA A 15 -10.82 23.31 -25.22
N LEU A 16 -10.10 23.29 -24.11
CA LEU A 16 -9.61 24.48 -23.40
C LEU A 16 -8.10 24.57 -23.55
N ASP A 17 -7.60 25.76 -23.88
CA ASP A 17 -6.18 26.05 -23.95
C ASP A 17 -5.83 27.00 -22.79
N LEU A 18 -5.07 26.48 -21.83
CA LEU A 18 -4.67 27.20 -20.62
C LEU A 18 -3.16 27.42 -20.53
N ARG A 19 -2.41 27.22 -21.63
CA ARG A 19 -0.95 27.43 -21.70
C ARG A 19 -0.51 28.84 -21.28
N ASP A 20 -1.34 29.84 -21.57
CA ASP A 20 -1.10 31.24 -21.18
C ASP A 20 -1.56 31.56 -19.74
N THR A 21 -2.06 30.56 -19.00
CA THR A 21 -2.54 30.70 -17.63
C THR A 21 -1.58 30.00 -16.68
N THR A 22 -1.24 30.62 -15.55
CA THR A 22 -0.37 30.01 -14.53
C THR A 22 -1.14 29.00 -13.67
N VAL A 23 -1.48 27.84 -14.24
CA VAL A 23 -2.19 26.75 -13.54
C VAL A 23 -1.35 25.48 -13.61
N ALA A 24 -1.07 24.87 -12.46
CA ALA A 24 -0.36 23.60 -12.41
C ALA A 24 -1.27 22.43 -12.80
N ALA A 25 -0.74 21.45 -13.52
CA ALA A 25 -1.48 20.24 -13.90
C ALA A 25 -2.03 19.48 -12.67
N ALA A 26 -1.26 19.42 -11.59
CA ALA A 26 -1.67 18.79 -10.33
C ALA A 26 -2.92 19.46 -9.73
N ASP A 27 -3.00 20.79 -9.74
CA ASP A 27 -4.15 21.53 -9.21
C ASP A 27 -5.40 21.31 -10.07
N LEU A 28 -5.24 21.22 -11.40
CA LEU A 28 -6.34 20.87 -12.31
C LEU A 28 -6.85 19.45 -12.10
N LEU A 29 -5.96 18.48 -11.96
CA LEU A 29 -6.34 17.09 -11.70
C LEU A 29 -7.05 16.94 -10.35
N ALA A 30 -6.58 17.64 -9.32
CA ALA A 30 -7.25 17.72 -8.03
C ALA A 30 -8.67 18.32 -8.19
N ALA A 31 -8.78 19.47 -8.86
CA ALA A 31 -10.07 20.13 -9.10
C ALA A 31 -11.05 19.25 -9.89
N ILE A 32 -10.58 18.53 -10.92
CA ILE A 32 -11.39 17.57 -11.70
C ILE A 32 -11.91 16.42 -10.81
N ARG A 33 -11.13 15.99 -9.81
CA ARG A 33 -11.53 14.98 -8.82
C ARG A 33 -12.47 15.52 -7.73
N GLY A 34 -12.78 16.82 -7.76
CA GLY A 34 -13.60 17.50 -6.77
C GLY A 34 -12.82 17.93 -5.52
N GLU A 35 -11.50 17.86 -5.55
CA GLU A 35 -10.62 18.47 -4.56
C GLU A 35 -10.43 19.93 -4.98
N SER A 36 -11.20 20.87 -4.43
CA SER A 36 -11.14 22.28 -4.87
C SER A 36 -9.96 23.03 -4.23
N PRO A 37 -8.87 23.34 -4.97
CA PRO A 37 -7.88 24.30 -4.53
C PRO A 37 -8.49 25.71 -4.45
N THR A 38 -7.94 26.56 -3.58
CA THR A 38 -8.53 27.87 -3.22
C THR A 38 -8.73 28.87 -4.37
N SER A 39 -8.08 28.67 -5.52
CA SER A 39 -8.05 29.64 -6.63
C SER A 39 -8.46 29.04 -7.99
N LEU A 40 -8.92 27.79 -8.02
CA LEU A 40 -9.27 27.08 -9.23
C LEU A 40 -10.48 26.19 -8.97
N ASP A 41 -11.53 26.37 -9.77
CA ASP A 41 -12.74 25.55 -9.75
C ASP A 41 -12.98 24.93 -11.13
N VAL A 42 -13.31 23.63 -11.17
CA VAL A 42 -13.54 22.89 -12.40
C VAL A 42 -14.89 22.18 -12.34
N THR A 43 -15.82 22.61 -13.17
CA THR A 43 -17.11 21.93 -13.36
C THR A 43 -17.04 21.01 -14.57
N CYS A 44 -17.11 19.70 -14.34
CA CYS A 44 -17.11 18.68 -15.39
C CYS A 44 -17.84 17.40 -14.94
N SER A 45 -17.98 16.43 -15.85
CA SER A 45 -18.44 15.09 -15.48
C SER A 45 -17.48 14.45 -14.49
N SER A 46 -18.00 13.79 -13.46
CA SER A 46 -17.15 13.16 -12.44
C SER A 46 -16.22 12.11 -13.06
N PRO A 47 -14.91 12.13 -12.70
CA PRO A 47 -13.97 11.13 -13.19
C PRO A 47 -14.32 9.73 -12.69
N THR A 48 -14.09 8.74 -13.55
CA THR A 48 -14.18 7.32 -13.19
C THR A 48 -12.77 6.76 -12.91
N PRO A 49 -12.60 5.61 -12.24
CA PRO A 49 -11.27 5.09 -11.89
C PRO A 49 -10.24 4.97 -13.03
N PRO A 50 -10.60 4.72 -14.31
CA PRO A 50 -9.66 4.82 -15.42
C PRO A 50 -8.97 6.18 -15.58
N HIS A 51 -9.62 7.28 -15.16
CA HIS A 51 -9.08 8.64 -15.21
C HIS A 51 -7.85 8.81 -14.31
N ASP A 52 -7.70 8.02 -13.25
CA ASP A 52 -6.49 8.05 -12.41
C ASP A 52 -5.21 7.70 -13.17
N VAL A 53 -5.34 6.97 -14.29
CA VAL A 53 -4.22 6.54 -15.14
C VAL A 53 -4.18 7.31 -16.46
N LEU A 54 -5.34 7.68 -17.01
CA LEU A 54 -5.48 8.28 -18.34
C LEU A 54 -5.83 9.77 -18.33
N GLY A 55 -6.11 10.34 -17.17
CA GLY A 55 -6.57 11.72 -17.03
C GLY A 55 -5.48 12.77 -17.25
N HIS A 56 -4.22 12.36 -17.31
CA HIS A 56 -3.07 13.24 -17.51
C HIS A 56 -2.13 12.63 -18.56
N VAL A 57 -1.79 13.42 -19.57
CA VAL A 57 -0.77 13.11 -20.56
C VAL A 57 0.41 14.04 -20.36
N SER A 58 1.54 13.47 -19.94
CA SER A 58 2.77 14.18 -19.56
C SER A 58 4.00 13.39 -20.00
N LEU A 59 5.09 14.13 -20.23
CA LEU A 59 6.44 13.59 -20.41
C LEU A 59 7.31 13.75 -19.16
N ASP A 60 6.93 14.64 -18.26
CA ASP A 60 7.72 15.00 -17.08
C ASP A 60 7.42 14.10 -15.87
N ASP A 61 6.29 13.39 -15.91
CA ASP A 61 5.83 12.49 -14.85
C ASP A 61 6.20 11.03 -15.12
N ALA A 62 6.17 10.19 -14.07
CA ALA A 62 6.36 8.76 -14.21
C ALA A 62 5.26 8.15 -15.10
N ILE A 63 5.63 7.84 -16.35
CA ILE A 63 4.68 7.32 -17.35
C ILE A 63 4.16 5.93 -16.92
N PRO A 64 2.83 5.73 -16.88
CA PRO A 64 2.27 4.41 -16.61
C PRO A 64 2.71 3.40 -17.66
N SER A 65 3.08 2.18 -17.23
CA SER A 65 3.43 1.11 -18.19
C SER A 65 2.31 0.87 -19.21
N ARG A 66 2.65 0.49 -20.46
CA ARG A 66 1.68 0.16 -21.52
C ARG A 66 0.53 -0.74 -21.05
N ARG A 67 0.82 -1.79 -20.26
CA ARG A 67 -0.22 -2.69 -19.72
C ARG A 67 -1.20 -1.96 -18.78
N ALA A 68 -0.75 -0.97 -18.02
CA ALA A 68 -1.61 -0.17 -17.14
C ALA A 68 -2.52 0.75 -17.96
N LEU A 69 -1.97 1.42 -18.97
CA LEU A 69 -2.72 2.26 -19.92
C LEU A 69 -3.84 1.46 -20.60
N LEU A 70 -3.49 0.32 -21.21
CA LEU A 70 -4.47 -0.52 -21.88
C LEU A 70 -5.54 -1.07 -20.91
N ALA A 71 -5.13 -1.49 -19.70
CA ALA A 71 -6.08 -1.97 -18.72
C ALA A 71 -7.06 -0.86 -18.24
N ALA A 72 -6.61 0.39 -18.15
CA ALA A 72 -7.48 1.53 -17.84
C ALA A 72 -8.46 1.80 -18.98
N ALA A 73 -7.97 1.84 -20.23
CA ALA A 73 -8.81 2.04 -21.41
C ALA A 73 -9.87 0.93 -21.52
N ALA A 74 -9.50 -0.34 -21.32
CA ALA A 74 -10.45 -1.45 -21.33
C ALA A 74 -11.55 -1.29 -20.27
N ARG A 75 -11.21 -0.85 -19.05
CA ARG A 75 -12.19 -0.62 -17.98
C ARG A 75 -13.13 0.55 -18.28
N SER A 76 -12.62 1.62 -18.90
CA SER A 76 -13.47 2.76 -19.30
C SER A 76 -14.58 2.32 -20.25
N ARG A 77 -14.31 1.33 -21.11
CA ARG A 77 -15.26 0.70 -22.03
C ARG A 77 -16.13 -0.40 -21.39
N GLY A 78 -16.11 -0.51 -20.06
CA GLY A 78 -16.91 -1.49 -19.31
C GLY A 78 -16.35 -2.92 -19.27
N HIS A 79 -15.13 -3.18 -19.77
CA HIS A 79 -14.55 -4.51 -19.66
C HIS A 79 -14.16 -4.84 -18.22
N THR A 80 -14.48 -6.07 -17.80
CA THR A 80 -14.10 -6.61 -16.50
C THR A 80 -13.22 -7.83 -16.68
N ALA A 81 -12.16 -7.91 -15.89
CA ALA A 81 -11.25 -9.05 -15.91
C ALA A 81 -11.91 -10.30 -15.29
N PRO A 82 -11.74 -11.50 -15.87
CA PRO A 82 -12.33 -12.73 -15.34
C PRO A 82 -11.81 -13.09 -13.94
N GLN A 83 -10.64 -12.59 -13.54
CA GLN A 83 -10.05 -12.82 -12.23
C GLN A 83 -10.66 -11.94 -11.13
N ARG A 84 -11.53 -10.97 -11.47
CA ARG A 84 -12.12 -10.01 -10.50
C ARG A 84 -12.80 -10.69 -9.30
N PRO A 85 -13.64 -11.74 -9.45
CA PRO A 85 -14.26 -12.40 -8.29
C PRO A 85 -13.23 -13.05 -7.36
N ALA A 86 -12.17 -13.63 -7.91
CA ALA A 86 -11.10 -14.24 -7.11
C ALA A 86 -10.26 -13.18 -6.38
N TYR A 87 -10.03 -12.02 -7.01
CA TYR A 87 -9.40 -10.86 -6.40
C TYR A 87 -10.21 -10.35 -5.21
N ASP A 88 -11.50 -10.07 -5.42
CA ASP A 88 -12.39 -9.57 -4.37
C ASP A 88 -12.49 -10.56 -3.20
N ALA A 89 -12.55 -11.87 -3.48
CA ALA A 89 -12.55 -12.90 -2.46
C ALA A 89 -11.24 -12.94 -1.65
N SER A 90 -10.10 -12.72 -2.31
CA SER A 90 -8.78 -12.73 -1.66
C SER A 90 -8.58 -11.48 -0.79
N LEU A 91 -9.04 -10.32 -1.26
CA LEU A 91 -9.09 -9.09 -0.47
C LEU A 91 -9.99 -9.20 0.75
N ARG A 92 -11.19 -9.81 0.63
CA ARG A 92 -12.05 -10.06 1.79
C ARG A 92 -11.36 -10.91 2.85
N LYS A 93 -10.78 -12.04 2.43
CA LYS A 93 -10.00 -12.90 3.33
C LYS A 93 -8.85 -12.16 4.00
N LEU A 94 -8.16 -11.28 3.27
CA LEU A 94 -7.07 -10.49 3.82
C LEU A 94 -7.56 -9.50 4.88
N ARG A 95 -8.70 -8.85 4.66
CA ARG A 95 -9.32 -7.90 5.61
C ARG A 95 -9.85 -8.59 6.87
N GLU A 96 -10.33 -9.82 6.74
CA GLU A 96 -10.84 -10.63 7.86
C GLU A 96 -9.72 -11.23 8.73
N LEU A 97 -8.48 -11.19 8.25
CA LEU A 97 -7.36 -11.88 8.90
C LEU A 97 -6.66 -10.96 9.91
N GLU A 98 -6.85 -11.27 11.19
CA GLU A 98 -6.22 -10.55 12.30
C GLU A 98 -5.02 -11.33 12.85
N VAL A 99 -3.86 -10.67 12.91
CA VAL A 99 -2.64 -11.25 13.49
C VAL A 99 -2.62 -10.98 14.99
N PRO A 100 -2.62 -12.02 15.85
CA PRO A 100 -2.54 -11.83 17.29
C PRO A 100 -1.21 -11.18 17.71
N THR A 101 -1.29 -10.24 18.65
CA THR A 101 -0.11 -9.69 19.35
C THR A 101 0.32 -10.65 20.46
N VAL A 102 1.62 -10.97 20.53
CA VAL A 102 2.15 -11.95 21.48
C VAL A 102 3.41 -11.42 22.14
N ASP A 103 3.52 -11.59 23.46
CA ASP A 103 4.66 -11.16 24.26
C ASP A 103 5.30 -12.36 24.98
N VAL A 104 6.09 -13.12 24.23
CA VAL A 104 6.86 -14.25 24.75
C VAL A 104 8.01 -13.77 25.64
N ALA A 105 8.55 -12.59 25.38
CA ALA A 105 9.72 -12.06 26.08
C ALA A 105 9.40 -11.79 27.56
N THR A 106 8.28 -11.13 27.85
CA THR A 106 7.82 -10.90 29.22
C THR A 106 7.52 -12.20 29.94
N ALA A 107 6.92 -13.19 29.26
CA ALA A 107 6.64 -14.49 29.86
C ALA A 107 7.94 -15.25 30.21
N ARG A 108 8.95 -15.23 29.34
CA ARG A 108 10.28 -15.83 29.61
C ARG A 108 10.97 -15.16 30.79
N LYS A 109 10.91 -13.83 30.85
CA LYS A 109 11.49 -13.08 31.95
C LYS A 109 10.90 -13.52 33.30
N ARG A 110 9.57 -13.64 33.40
CA ARG A 110 8.90 -14.10 34.64
C ARG A 110 9.33 -15.50 35.07
N VAL A 111 9.49 -16.43 34.13
CA VAL A 111 9.99 -17.78 34.44
C VAL A 111 11.41 -17.71 35.00
N ALA A 112 12.27 -16.90 34.39
CA ALA A 112 13.65 -16.71 34.85
C ALA A 112 13.72 -16.05 36.24
N ASP A 113 12.93 -15.01 36.48
CA ASP A 113 12.87 -14.29 37.76
C ASP A 113 12.40 -15.23 38.88
N ALA A 114 11.30 -15.96 38.67
CA ALA A 114 10.79 -16.93 39.64
C ALA A 114 11.76 -18.08 39.90
N GLY A 115 12.41 -18.61 38.86
CA GLY A 115 13.44 -19.65 38.99
C GLY A 115 14.68 -19.18 39.76
N ALA A 116 15.09 -17.93 39.57
CA ALA A 116 16.21 -17.34 40.31
C ALA A 116 15.88 -17.15 41.80
N GLU A 117 14.67 -16.69 42.13
CA GLU A 117 14.23 -16.57 43.53
C GLU A 117 14.10 -17.94 44.20
N GLU A 118 13.55 -18.94 43.49
CA GLU A 118 13.43 -20.32 43.97
C GLU A 118 14.79 -20.91 44.34
N ALA A 119 15.80 -20.71 43.48
CA ALA A 119 17.17 -21.16 43.73
C ALA A 119 17.79 -20.50 44.97
N GLN A 120 17.62 -19.18 45.13
CA GLN A 120 18.11 -18.44 46.30
C GLN A 120 17.47 -18.93 47.61
N LEU A 121 16.16 -19.21 47.58
CA LEU A 121 15.43 -19.73 48.75
C LEU A 121 15.88 -21.14 49.13
N ARG A 122 16.13 -22.01 48.16
CA ARG A 122 16.68 -23.36 48.41
C ARG A 122 18.06 -23.31 49.04
N GLU A 123 18.94 -22.43 48.54
CA GLU A 123 20.26 -22.22 49.12
C GLU A 123 20.15 -21.74 50.58
N ARG A 124 19.33 -20.71 50.83
CA ARG A 124 19.10 -20.18 52.19
C ARG A 124 18.55 -21.24 53.14
N MET A 125 17.60 -22.06 52.68
CA MET A 125 17.03 -23.16 53.45
C MET A 125 18.11 -24.19 53.82
N ALA A 126 19.02 -24.52 52.90
CA ALA A 126 20.16 -25.41 53.18
C ALA A 126 21.11 -24.82 54.22
N THR A 127 21.43 -23.52 54.12
CA THR A 127 22.24 -22.80 55.11
C THR A 127 21.59 -22.83 56.51
N LEU A 128 20.29 -22.54 56.60
CA LEU A 128 19.54 -22.54 57.87
C LEU A 128 19.48 -23.93 58.49
N ARG A 129 19.28 -24.98 57.68
CA ARG A 129 19.34 -26.38 58.15
C ARG A 129 20.72 -26.72 58.72
N GLY A 130 21.79 -26.34 58.04
CA GLY A 130 23.17 -26.54 58.54
C GLY A 130 23.42 -25.79 59.85
N ARG A 131 22.99 -24.53 59.95
CA ARG A 131 23.10 -23.73 61.18
C ARG A 131 22.31 -24.32 62.34
N LEU A 132 21.08 -24.79 62.09
CA LEU A 132 20.24 -25.42 63.10
C LEU A 132 20.89 -26.71 63.65
N GLN A 133 21.48 -27.52 62.76
CA GLN A 133 22.20 -28.72 63.15
C GLN A 133 23.41 -28.41 64.05
N ALA A 134 24.26 -27.46 63.65
CA ALA A 134 25.42 -27.06 64.46
C ALA A 134 25.04 -26.49 65.84
N ARG A 135 23.90 -25.78 65.95
CA ARG A 135 23.39 -25.27 67.23
C ARG A 135 22.89 -26.40 68.14
N ARG A 136 22.24 -27.42 67.57
CA ARG A 136 21.82 -28.62 68.31
C ARG A 136 23.01 -29.42 68.84
N GLU A 137 24.09 -29.53 68.06
CA GLU A 137 25.31 -30.23 68.48
C GLU A 137 26.05 -29.54 69.63
N THR A 138 25.81 -28.24 69.84
CA THR A 138 26.45 -27.43 70.87
C THR A 138 25.50 -27.02 72.00
N ASP A 139 24.28 -27.59 72.06
CA ASP A 139 23.20 -27.23 72.99
C ASP A 139 22.93 -25.72 73.07
N ALA A 140 23.10 -25.01 71.95
CA ALA A 140 22.83 -23.58 71.85
C ALA A 140 21.35 -23.31 71.51
N GLU A 141 20.90 -22.07 71.72
CA GLU A 141 19.52 -21.64 71.42
C GLU A 141 19.16 -21.81 69.93
N THR A 142 17.98 -22.38 69.65
CA THR A 142 17.54 -22.76 68.29
C THR A 142 16.24 -22.11 67.83
N ALA A 143 15.51 -21.40 68.70
CA ALA A 143 14.16 -20.89 68.41
C ALA A 143 14.12 -19.94 67.21
N SER A 144 15.05 -18.97 67.16
CA SER A 144 15.14 -18.02 66.04
C SER A 144 15.47 -18.71 64.72
N VAL A 145 16.46 -19.62 64.68
CA VAL A 145 16.84 -20.35 63.46
C VAL A 145 15.71 -21.24 62.96
N THR A 146 14.90 -21.79 63.88
CA THR A 146 13.73 -22.61 63.54
C THR A 146 12.65 -21.75 62.89
N THR A 147 12.38 -20.57 63.43
CA THR A 147 11.42 -19.60 62.85
C THR A 147 11.85 -19.20 61.44
N ASP A 148 13.11 -18.77 61.27
CA ASP A 148 13.66 -18.41 59.95
C ASP A 148 13.55 -19.56 58.92
N LEU A 149 13.76 -20.80 59.38
CA LEU A 149 13.65 -21.98 58.53
C LEU A 149 12.20 -22.23 58.10
N THR A 150 11.24 -22.09 59.01
CA THR A 150 9.81 -22.23 58.70
C THR A 150 9.34 -21.14 57.74
N ASP A 151 9.74 -19.88 57.96
CA ASP A 151 9.40 -18.76 57.07
C ASP A 151 10.02 -18.92 55.68
N THR A 152 11.28 -19.37 55.60
CA THR A 152 11.95 -19.64 54.32
C THR A 152 11.27 -20.79 53.57
N ALA A 153 10.82 -21.83 54.28
CA ALA A 153 10.10 -22.94 53.67
C ALA A 153 8.74 -22.51 53.11
N ALA A 154 7.99 -21.68 53.85
CA ALA A 154 6.72 -21.14 53.38
C ALA A 154 6.90 -20.32 52.10
N ARG A 155 7.87 -19.40 52.10
CA ARG A 155 8.19 -18.57 50.93
C ARG A 155 8.68 -19.40 49.73
N LEU A 156 9.45 -20.46 49.98
CA LEU A 156 9.87 -21.37 48.91
C LEU A 156 8.66 -22.03 48.24
N SER A 157 7.67 -22.52 49.00
CA SER A 157 6.46 -23.11 48.42
C SER A 157 5.62 -22.11 47.61
N GLU A 158 5.57 -20.84 48.03
CA GLU A 158 4.91 -19.77 47.26
C GLU A 158 5.61 -19.54 45.91
N VAL A 159 6.94 -19.39 45.92
CA VAL A 159 7.74 -19.17 44.71
C VAL A 159 7.75 -20.38 43.79
N GLU A 160 7.76 -21.60 44.32
CA GLU A 160 7.60 -22.83 43.54
C GLU A 160 6.27 -22.83 42.76
N THR A 161 5.20 -22.37 43.42
CA THR A 161 3.88 -22.23 42.78
C THR A 161 3.89 -21.13 41.71
N GLU A 162 4.52 -19.99 41.99
CA GLU A 162 4.66 -18.90 41.03
C GLU A 162 5.47 -19.32 39.80
N ARG A 163 6.57 -20.06 39.97
CA ARG A 163 7.37 -20.60 38.86
C ARG A 163 6.53 -21.50 37.96
N ILE A 164 5.77 -22.43 38.54
CA ILE A 164 4.87 -23.31 37.76
C ILE A 164 3.83 -22.49 36.99
N ALA A 165 3.23 -21.48 37.63
CA ALA A 165 2.27 -20.61 36.97
C ALA A 165 2.91 -19.79 35.82
N ALA A 166 4.13 -19.31 36.01
CA ALA A 166 4.91 -18.60 35.01
C ALA A 166 5.26 -19.49 33.81
N GLU A 167 5.65 -20.75 34.05
CA GLU A 167 5.95 -21.74 33.00
C GLU A 167 4.71 -22.06 32.17
N GLN A 168 3.58 -22.29 32.82
CA GLN A 168 2.31 -22.49 32.11
C GLN A 168 1.89 -21.25 31.31
N ALA A 169 2.15 -20.04 31.83
CA ALA A 169 1.90 -18.81 31.10
C ALA A 169 2.81 -18.67 29.87
N LEU A 170 4.09 -19.05 30.00
CA LEU A 170 5.04 -19.07 28.89
C LEU A 170 4.60 -20.04 27.79
N ASP A 171 4.27 -21.29 28.13
CA ASP A 171 3.80 -22.28 27.15
C ASP A 171 2.56 -21.78 26.39
N ARG A 172 1.59 -21.15 27.08
CA ARG A 172 0.45 -20.49 26.41
C ARG A 172 0.87 -19.39 25.46
N GLN A 173 1.85 -18.56 25.82
CA GLN A 173 2.36 -17.50 24.94
C GLN A 173 3.13 -18.07 23.75
N GLU A 174 3.89 -19.14 23.93
CA GLU A 174 4.63 -19.77 22.84
C GLU A 174 3.70 -20.42 21.80
N ARG A 175 2.62 -21.07 22.25
CA ARG A 175 1.56 -21.57 21.35
C ARG A 175 0.91 -20.44 20.57
N ARG A 176 0.50 -19.37 21.25
CA ARG A 176 -0.05 -18.16 20.57
C ARG A 176 0.95 -17.56 19.59
N ALA A 177 2.25 -17.58 19.90
CA ALA A 177 3.28 -17.10 19.00
C ALA A 177 3.38 -17.97 17.74
N ALA A 178 3.24 -19.28 17.87
CA ALA A 178 3.18 -20.20 16.73
C ALA A 178 1.96 -19.91 15.85
N ASP A 179 0.77 -19.80 16.45
CA ASP A 179 -0.47 -19.46 15.73
C ASP A 179 -0.34 -18.11 15.02
N ALA A 180 0.22 -17.10 15.70
CA ALA A 180 0.44 -15.78 15.11
C ALA A 180 1.43 -15.81 13.94
N ARG A 181 2.44 -16.70 13.97
CA ARG A 181 3.35 -16.90 12.82
C ARG A 181 2.60 -17.52 11.64
N GLU A 182 1.78 -18.53 11.88
CA GLU A 182 0.98 -19.17 10.83
C GLU A 182 0.01 -18.17 10.19
N VAL A 183 -0.66 -17.36 11.00
CA VAL A 183 -1.56 -16.30 10.51
C VAL A 183 -0.80 -15.27 9.67
N ARG A 184 0.40 -14.83 10.10
CA ARG A 184 1.26 -13.95 9.28
C ARG A 184 1.66 -14.60 7.96
N GLN A 185 2.01 -15.88 7.96
CA GLN A 185 2.35 -16.60 6.73
C GLN A 185 1.17 -16.62 5.76
N ARG A 186 -0.03 -16.96 6.25
CA ARG A 186 -1.27 -16.93 5.44
C ARG A 186 -1.58 -15.52 4.91
N ARG A 187 -1.27 -14.48 5.68
CA ARG A 187 -1.41 -13.08 5.25
C ARG A 187 -0.51 -12.78 4.05
N LEU A 188 0.78 -13.11 4.14
CA LEU A 188 1.75 -12.89 3.07
C LEU A 188 1.33 -13.63 1.79
N GLU A 189 0.89 -14.89 1.92
CA GLU A 189 0.38 -15.67 0.78
C GLU A 189 -0.84 -15.03 0.12
N LEU A 190 -1.75 -14.43 0.90
CA LEU A 190 -2.90 -13.71 0.39
C LEU A 190 -2.49 -12.39 -0.30
N GLU A 191 -1.56 -11.63 0.28
CA GLU A 191 -1.01 -10.41 -0.31
C GLU A 191 -0.35 -10.71 -1.67
N ASP A 192 0.48 -11.75 -1.74
CA ASP A 192 1.10 -12.23 -2.98
C ASP A 192 0.05 -12.68 -4.00
N ARG A 193 -0.98 -13.40 -3.54
CA ARG A 193 -2.08 -13.84 -4.41
C ARG A 193 -2.84 -12.65 -4.98
N VAL A 194 -3.12 -11.62 -4.18
CA VAL A 194 -3.75 -10.37 -4.58
C VAL A 194 -2.89 -9.69 -5.65
N ALA A 195 -1.60 -9.48 -5.41
CA ALA A 195 -0.69 -8.87 -6.38
C ALA A 195 -0.63 -9.64 -7.70
N ASN A 196 -0.57 -10.98 -7.64
CA ASN A 196 -0.57 -11.84 -8.82
C ASN A 196 -1.92 -11.82 -9.57
N LEU A 197 -3.04 -11.70 -8.86
CA LEU A 197 -4.36 -11.52 -9.46
C LEU A 197 -4.45 -10.17 -10.18
N GLU A 198 -3.98 -9.08 -9.60
CA GLU A 198 -3.97 -7.77 -10.26
C GLU A 198 -3.15 -7.78 -11.55
N ARG A 199 -1.95 -8.38 -11.51
CA ARG A 199 -1.11 -8.52 -12.71
C ARG A 199 -1.84 -9.26 -13.82
N ARG A 200 -2.51 -10.37 -13.48
CA ARG A 200 -3.31 -11.15 -14.44
C ARG A 200 -4.54 -10.40 -14.94
N MET A 201 -5.21 -9.65 -14.07
CA MET A 201 -6.34 -8.80 -14.46
C MET A 201 -5.90 -7.74 -15.48
N ARG A 202 -4.79 -7.05 -15.22
CA ARG A 202 -4.23 -6.07 -16.17
C ARG A 202 -3.85 -6.71 -17.49
N ALA A 203 -3.20 -7.88 -17.46
CA ALA A 203 -2.84 -8.61 -18.68
C ALA A 203 -4.08 -9.00 -19.50
N SER A 204 -5.10 -9.58 -18.87
CA SER A 204 -6.33 -9.99 -19.55
C SER A 204 -7.13 -8.81 -20.11
N LEU A 205 -7.14 -7.67 -19.42
CA LEU A 205 -7.77 -6.45 -19.92
C LEU A 205 -7.00 -5.85 -21.09
N ALA A 206 -5.66 -5.83 -21.01
CA ALA A 206 -4.83 -5.32 -22.08
C ALA A 206 -4.96 -6.16 -23.36
N GLU A 207 -4.99 -7.48 -23.23
CA GLU A 207 -5.22 -8.41 -24.35
C GLU A 207 -6.59 -8.18 -25.01
N ARG A 208 -7.61 -7.79 -24.24
CA ARG A 208 -8.96 -7.55 -24.76
C ARG A 208 -9.05 -6.39 -25.75
N ILE A 209 -8.17 -5.40 -25.61
CA ILE A 209 -8.20 -4.18 -26.41
C ILE A 209 -6.93 -3.99 -27.25
N SER A 210 -6.00 -4.94 -27.24
CA SER A 210 -4.70 -4.77 -27.89
C SER A 210 -4.82 -4.54 -29.38
N SER A 211 -5.74 -5.22 -30.07
CA SER A 211 -5.96 -5.03 -31.51
C SER A 211 -6.44 -3.61 -31.82
N VAL A 212 -7.45 -3.12 -31.10
CA VAL A 212 -7.99 -1.75 -31.28
C VAL A 212 -6.92 -0.72 -30.96
N PHE A 213 -6.13 -0.95 -29.90
CA PHE A 213 -5.01 -0.08 -29.56
C PHE A 213 -3.96 -0.03 -30.66
N ASP A 214 -3.57 -1.17 -31.23
CA ASP A 214 -2.55 -1.21 -32.29
C ASP A 214 -3.08 -0.57 -33.59
N GLU A 215 -4.37 -0.76 -33.93
CA GLU A 215 -5.02 -0.08 -35.07
C GLU A 215 -5.05 1.44 -34.90
N GLU A 216 -5.48 1.94 -33.73
CA GLU A 216 -5.51 3.37 -33.43
C GLU A 216 -4.10 3.96 -33.34
N ARG A 217 -3.12 3.19 -32.88
CA ARG A 217 -1.72 3.58 -32.87
C ARG A 217 -1.18 3.78 -34.28
N ASP A 218 -1.46 2.87 -35.20
CA ASP A 218 -1.07 3.01 -36.61
C ASP A 218 -1.77 4.21 -37.27
N SER A 219 -3.05 4.43 -36.95
CA SER A 219 -3.79 5.61 -37.42
C SER A 219 -3.22 6.93 -36.87
N LEU A 220 -2.89 6.99 -35.58
CA LEU A 220 -2.36 8.21 -34.96
C LEU A 220 -0.91 8.47 -35.34
N GLY A 221 -0.10 7.42 -35.52
CA GLY A 221 1.29 7.51 -35.95
C GLY A 221 1.46 7.85 -37.44
N SER A 222 0.46 7.56 -38.28
CA SER A 222 0.44 7.97 -39.69
C SER A 222 -0.07 9.40 -39.89
N LEU A 223 -0.81 9.93 -38.92
CA LEU A 223 -1.08 11.35 -38.84
C LEU A 223 0.21 12.03 -38.38
N ASP A 224 0.74 12.94 -39.20
CA ASP A 224 1.79 13.94 -38.88
C ASP A 224 1.37 14.90 -37.73
N ALA A 225 0.41 14.48 -36.90
CA ALA A 225 -0.27 15.21 -35.84
C ALA A 225 0.57 15.37 -34.58
N LEU A 226 1.59 14.51 -34.41
CA LEU A 226 2.70 14.77 -33.50
C LEU A 226 3.68 15.66 -34.26
N GLY A 227 3.35 16.94 -34.41
CA GLY A 227 4.22 17.91 -35.07
C GLY A 227 5.65 17.70 -34.58
N SER A 228 6.59 17.57 -35.51
CA SER A 228 8.00 17.19 -35.32
C SER A 228 8.52 17.67 -33.96
N VAL A 229 8.53 16.78 -32.97
CA VAL A 229 9.07 17.09 -31.65
C VAL A 229 10.59 17.07 -31.82
N GLU A 230 11.16 18.20 -32.23
CA GLU A 230 12.60 18.42 -32.22
C GLU A 230 13.03 18.50 -30.75
N PHE A 231 13.52 17.38 -30.20
CA PHE A 231 14.24 17.38 -28.94
C PHE A 231 15.63 17.97 -29.17
N ASP A 232 15.83 19.22 -28.74
CA ASP A 232 17.16 19.81 -28.62
C ASP A 232 17.85 19.18 -27.39
N GLY A 233 18.60 18.09 -27.61
CA GLY A 233 19.22 17.36 -26.51
C GLY A 233 20.04 16.17 -26.98
N ALA A 234 21.27 16.44 -27.43
CA ALA A 234 22.30 15.43 -27.61
C ALA A 234 22.81 14.95 -26.24
N ASP A 235 22.09 14.02 -25.60
CA ASP A 235 22.69 13.10 -24.63
C ASP A 235 21.84 11.83 -24.48
N ALA A 236 22.51 10.69 -24.44
CA ALA A 236 21.93 9.38 -24.66
C ALA A 236 21.17 8.84 -23.44
N ASP A 237 19.84 8.99 -23.43
CA ASP A 237 18.85 8.06 -22.82
C ASP A 237 17.42 8.19 -23.43
N VAL A 238 17.29 8.92 -24.56
CA VAL A 238 16.05 9.52 -25.09
C VAL A 238 15.39 8.66 -26.18
N SER A 239 15.31 7.34 -26.03
CA SER A 239 14.43 6.52 -26.90
C SER A 239 13.03 6.30 -26.31
N VAL A 240 12.87 6.60 -25.02
CA VAL A 240 11.67 6.34 -24.22
C VAL A 240 10.57 7.40 -24.44
N THR A 241 10.89 8.57 -25.00
CA THR A 241 10.02 9.75 -24.91
C THR A 241 8.87 9.75 -25.92
N SER A 242 9.10 9.36 -27.17
CA SER A 242 8.05 9.45 -28.22
C SER A 242 7.09 8.26 -28.20
N ASP A 243 7.58 7.06 -27.91
CA ASP A 243 6.77 5.84 -27.99
C ASP A 243 5.82 5.66 -26.80
N ASP A 244 6.27 6.04 -25.61
CA ASP A 244 5.45 6.00 -24.40
C ASP A 244 4.41 7.12 -24.40
N LEU A 245 4.74 8.30 -24.91
CA LEU A 245 3.78 9.39 -25.11
C LEU A 245 2.72 9.02 -26.15
N LEU A 246 3.13 8.47 -27.29
CA LEU A 246 2.21 7.94 -28.29
C LEU A 246 1.29 6.88 -27.65
N SER A 247 1.84 6.01 -26.81
CA SER A 247 1.05 5.01 -26.09
C SER A 247 0.03 5.63 -25.12
N GLN A 248 0.37 6.71 -24.42
CA GLN A 248 -0.58 7.46 -23.58
C GLN A 248 -1.70 8.07 -24.42
N LEU A 249 -1.35 8.78 -25.50
CA LEU A 249 -2.31 9.43 -26.39
C LEU A 249 -3.28 8.43 -27.02
N VAL A 250 -2.77 7.31 -27.53
CA VAL A 250 -3.60 6.23 -28.09
C VAL A 250 -4.48 5.60 -27.02
N ALA A 251 -3.96 5.39 -25.80
CA ALA A 251 -4.76 4.84 -24.72
C ALA A 251 -5.91 5.76 -24.32
N VAL A 252 -5.68 7.08 -24.30
CA VAL A 252 -6.73 8.08 -24.11
C VAL A 252 -7.75 8.02 -25.25
N ARG A 253 -7.29 7.97 -26.50
CA ARG A 253 -8.13 7.91 -27.70
C ARG A 253 -9.06 6.69 -27.74
N VAL A 254 -8.58 5.55 -27.27
CA VAL A 254 -9.35 4.30 -27.20
C VAL A 254 -10.34 4.30 -26.04
N ALA A 255 -10.05 5.07 -24.98
CA ALA A 255 -10.83 5.09 -23.75
C ALA A 255 -12.15 5.86 -23.90
N ASP A 256 -13.13 5.50 -23.08
CA ASP A 256 -14.40 6.20 -22.93
C ASP A 256 -14.37 7.04 -21.64
N LEU A 257 -13.79 8.24 -21.74
CA LEU A 257 -13.58 9.15 -20.62
C LEU A 257 -14.62 10.29 -20.63
N ALA A 258 -15.42 10.36 -19.57
CA ALA A 258 -16.40 11.44 -19.40
C ALA A 258 -15.78 12.75 -18.85
N ALA A 259 -14.75 12.63 -18.02
CA ALA A 259 -14.01 13.77 -17.45
C ALA A 259 -12.92 14.24 -18.43
N PRO A 260 -12.54 15.54 -18.38
CA PRO A 260 -11.49 16.06 -19.25
C PRO A 260 -10.13 15.42 -18.99
N VAL A 261 -9.34 15.31 -20.06
CA VAL A 261 -7.94 14.91 -20.02
C VAL A 261 -7.07 16.16 -20.02
N VAL A 262 -6.15 16.23 -19.06
CA VAL A 262 -5.13 17.28 -18.99
C VAL A 262 -3.96 16.85 -19.85
N VAL A 263 -3.55 17.67 -20.81
CA VAL A 263 -2.40 17.41 -21.68
C VAL A 263 -1.37 18.50 -21.42
N SER A 264 -0.26 18.17 -20.76
CA SER A 264 0.86 19.09 -20.55
C SER A 264 2.03 18.81 -21.49
N ALA A 265 1.97 17.72 -22.26
CA ALA A 265 2.94 17.45 -23.31
C ALA A 265 2.72 18.40 -24.50
N SER A 266 3.78 19.06 -24.95
CA SER A 266 3.77 20.02 -26.07
C SER A 266 3.71 19.31 -27.44
N VAL A 267 2.70 18.46 -27.65
CA VAL A 267 2.50 17.67 -28.88
C VAL A 267 1.38 18.19 -29.78
N PHE A 268 0.49 19.03 -29.25
CA PHE A 268 -0.59 19.62 -30.01
C PHE A 268 -0.41 21.13 -30.15
N THR A 269 -0.65 21.63 -31.36
CA THR A 269 -0.60 23.08 -31.65
C THR A 269 -1.72 23.84 -30.92
N ASP A 270 -2.90 23.23 -30.79
CA ASP A 270 -4.08 23.83 -30.18
C ASP A 270 -4.98 22.77 -29.51
N ALA A 271 -5.76 23.21 -28.51
CA ALA A 271 -6.64 22.33 -27.74
C ALA A 271 -7.74 21.66 -28.58
N ARG A 272 -8.20 22.27 -29.69
CA ARG A 272 -9.25 21.67 -30.54
C ARG A 272 -8.68 20.55 -31.39
N SER A 273 -7.43 20.66 -31.84
CA SER A 273 -6.71 19.57 -32.48
C SER A 273 -6.54 18.40 -31.51
N ALA A 274 -6.09 18.68 -30.28
CA ALA A 274 -5.97 17.67 -29.23
C ALA A 274 -7.29 16.93 -28.95
N ALA A 275 -8.38 17.68 -28.72
CA ALA A 275 -9.69 17.09 -28.44
C ALA A 275 -10.23 16.24 -29.60
N ARG A 276 -9.96 16.62 -30.85
CA ARG A 276 -10.34 15.83 -32.04
C ARG A 276 -9.50 14.57 -32.18
N SER A 277 -8.18 14.69 -32.00
CA SER A 277 -7.26 13.56 -32.12
C SER A 277 -7.43 12.54 -31.00
N LEU A 278 -7.82 12.99 -29.80
CA LEU A 278 -8.06 12.15 -28.62
C LEU A 278 -9.53 11.74 -28.45
N ASP A 279 -10.45 12.33 -29.21
CA ASP A 279 -11.90 12.10 -29.09
C ASP A 279 -12.42 12.23 -27.65
N ALA A 280 -11.86 13.19 -26.93
CA ALA A 280 -12.11 13.44 -25.52
C ALA A 280 -12.17 14.95 -25.25
N SER A 281 -12.76 15.34 -24.12
CA SER A 281 -12.63 16.73 -23.68
C SER A 281 -11.19 16.96 -23.19
N VAL A 282 -10.54 18.02 -23.65
CA VAL A 282 -9.12 18.30 -23.36
C VAL A 282 -8.93 19.66 -22.71
N ILE A 283 -8.03 19.70 -21.73
CA ILE A 283 -7.42 20.91 -21.18
C ILE A 283 -5.93 20.86 -21.52
N LEU A 284 -5.48 21.74 -22.41
CA LEU A 284 -4.07 21.86 -22.81
C LEU A 284 -3.36 22.82 -21.86
N LEU A 285 -2.19 22.42 -21.36
CA LEU A 285 -1.30 23.18 -20.47
C LEU A 285 0.08 23.39 -21.07
#